data_AF-A0A7L3MNM1-F1
#
_entry.id   AF-A0A7L3MNM1-F1
#
_cell.length_a   1.000
_cell.length_b   1.000
_cell.length_c   1.000
_cell.angle_alpha   90.00
_cell.angle_beta   90.00
_cell.angle_gamma   90.00
#
_symmetry.space_group_name_H-M   'P 1'
#
loop_
_entity.id
_entity.type
_entity.pdbx_description
1 polymer ?
#
loop_
_entity_poly.entity_id
_entity_poly.type
_entity_poly.pdbx_seq_one_letter_code
_entity_poly.pdbx_strand_id
1 'polypeptide(L)'
;TSTQTFYEVNFDDGSYSDNVYPESIISRDCLQLGPPPEGELVQLQWTDGIIYKAKFIAAQISQIYQVEFEDGSQLMVKRGDIYTLEEELPKRVKSRL
;
A
#
# COMPACT_ATOMS: atom_id res chain seq x y z
N THR A 1 -2.16 17.56 -3.34
CA THR A 1 -1.49 16.31 -3.77
C THR A 1 -0.44 15.98 -2.75
N SER A 2 -0.42 14.76 -2.22
CA SER A 2 0.55 14.34 -1.19
C SER A 2 1.42 13.21 -1.72
N THR A 3 2.61 13.06 -1.17
CA THR A 3 3.51 11.94 -1.47
C THR A 3 3.48 10.97 -0.30
N GLN A 4 3.26 9.69 -0.59
CA GLN A 4 3.27 8.61 0.40
C GLN A 4 4.35 7.60 0.04
N THR A 5 5.16 7.25 1.03
CA THR A 5 6.13 6.15 0.88
C THR A 5 5.40 4.84 1.08
N PHE A 6 5.55 3.93 0.12
CA PHE A 6 5.12 2.54 0.21
C PHE A 6 6.32 1.62 0.15
N TYR A 7 6.22 0.49 0.82
CA TYR A 7 7.21 -0.57 0.83
C TYR A 7 6.75 -1.72 -0.05
N GLU A 8 7.71 -2.22 -0.81
CA GLU A 8 7.62 -3.43 -1.60
C GLU A 8 8.15 -4.57 -0.75
N VAL A 9 7.34 -5.61 -0.56
CA VAL A 9 7.68 -6.77 0.26
C VAL A 9 7.26 -8.05 -0.45
N ASN A 10 7.99 -9.13 -0.17
CA ASN A 10 7.67 -10.47 -0.64
C ASN A 10 7.41 -11.38 0.55
N PHE A 11 6.21 -11.92 0.66
CA PHE A 11 5.81 -12.79 1.75
C PHE A 11 6.41 -14.19 1.62
N ASP A 12 6.42 -14.94 2.72
CA ASP A 12 6.99 -16.30 2.75
C ASP A 12 6.21 -17.29 1.86
N ASP A 13 4.93 -17.01 1.59
CA ASP A 13 4.10 -17.78 0.66
C ASP A 13 4.40 -17.47 -0.82
N GLY A 14 5.34 -16.56 -1.09
CA GLY A 14 5.73 -16.11 -2.43
C GLY A 14 4.80 -15.04 -3.02
N SER A 15 3.84 -14.54 -2.26
CA SER A 15 3.02 -13.40 -2.67
C SER A 15 3.78 -12.07 -2.54
N TYR A 16 3.46 -11.12 -3.40
CA TYR A 16 4.14 -9.84 -3.49
C TYR A 16 3.18 -8.69 -3.17
N SER A 17 3.66 -7.65 -2.49
CA SER A 17 2.92 -6.40 -2.29
C SER A 17 3.82 -5.18 -2.40
N ASP A 18 3.32 -4.16 -3.10
CA ASP A 18 3.94 -2.84 -3.32
C ASP A 18 3.18 -1.68 -2.63
N ASN A 19 2.23 -2.03 -1.76
CA ASN A 19 1.30 -1.09 -1.13
C ASN A 19 1.41 -1.12 0.41
N VAL A 20 2.54 -1.56 0.97
CA VAL A 20 2.72 -1.66 2.41
C VAL A 20 3.12 -0.31 2.99
N TYR A 21 2.45 0.13 4.06
CA TYR A 21 2.84 1.36 4.73
C TYR A 21 4.04 1.13 5.67
N PRO A 22 4.94 2.11 5.84
CA PRO A 22 6.04 2.00 6.79
C PRO A 22 5.58 1.72 8.23
N GLU A 23 4.43 2.27 8.62
CA GLU A 23 3.82 2.05 9.93
C GLU A 23 3.27 0.63 10.15
N SER A 24 3.00 -0.10 9.06
CA SER A 24 2.58 -1.50 9.14
C SER A 24 3.73 -2.41 9.56
N ILE A 25 5.00 -1.99 9.38
CA ILE A 25 6.16 -2.74 9.84
C ILE A 25 6.26 -2.63 11.36
N ILE A 26 6.09 -3.76 12.06
CA ILE A 26 6.15 -3.82 13.52
C ILE A 26 7.52 -4.29 14.03
N SER A 27 8.35 -4.87 13.16
CA SER A 27 9.70 -5.32 13.54
C SER A 27 10.70 -4.18 13.71
N ARG A 28 10.41 -3.01 13.12
CA ARG A 28 11.28 -1.83 13.12
C ARG A 28 10.42 -0.58 13.03
N ASP A 29 10.79 0.46 13.77
CA ASP A 29 10.17 1.77 13.63
C ASP A 29 10.65 2.45 12.34
N CYS A 30 10.03 2.10 11.22
CA CYS A 30 10.38 2.61 9.90
C CYS A 30 10.01 4.09 9.70
N LEU A 31 9.14 4.64 10.55
CA LEU A 31 8.80 6.07 10.52
C LEU A 31 9.95 6.92 11.07
N GLN A 32 10.65 6.45 12.10
CA GLN A 32 11.79 7.16 12.69
C GLN A 32 13.13 6.75 12.08
N LEU A 33 13.33 5.45 11.86
CA LEU A 33 14.61 4.88 11.41
C LEU A 33 14.72 4.74 9.89
N GLY A 34 13.65 5.08 9.16
CA GLY A 34 13.57 4.91 7.72
C GLY A 34 13.44 3.45 7.27
N PRO A 35 13.53 3.19 5.96
CA PRO A 35 13.30 1.87 5.38
C PRO A 35 14.35 0.84 5.84
N PRO A 36 13.97 -0.44 5.95
CA PRO A 36 14.93 -1.54 6.11
C PRO A 36 15.84 -1.66 4.88
N PRO A 37 17.00 -2.31 5.00
CA PRO A 37 17.81 -2.68 3.84
C PRO A 37 17.11 -3.73 2.97
N GLU A 38 17.36 -3.65 1.66
CA GLU A 38 16.85 -4.62 0.68
C GLU A 38 17.22 -6.05 1.09
N GLY A 39 16.20 -6.90 1.14
CA GLY A 39 16.30 -8.30 1.50
C GLY A 39 16.20 -8.60 2.99
N GLU A 40 16.01 -7.61 3.86
CA GLU A 40 15.78 -7.84 5.29
C GLU A 40 14.42 -8.50 5.54
N LEU A 41 14.37 -9.46 6.46
CA LEU A 41 13.12 -10.06 6.91
C LEU A 41 12.45 -9.13 7.91
N VAL A 42 11.28 -8.62 7.54
CA VAL A 42 10.44 -7.75 8.35
C VAL A 42 9.18 -8.47 8.80
N GLN A 43 8.63 -8.02 9.92
CA GLN A 43 7.30 -8.42 10.37
C GLN A 43 6.38 -7.23 10.22
N LEU A 44 5.22 -7.47 9.63
CA LEU A 44 4.23 -6.43 9.42
C LEU A 44 2.83 -6.93 9.78
N GLN A 45 2.02 -6.02 10.30
CA GLN A 45 0.61 -6.29 10.57
C GLN A 45 -0.19 -5.95 9.32
N TRP A 46 -0.89 -6.93 8.77
CA TRP A 46 -1.70 -6.75 7.57
C TRP A 46 -3.10 -6.22 7.89
N THR A 47 -3.89 -5.92 6.85
CA THR A 47 -5.23 -5.33 6.98
C THR A 47 -6.25 -6.24 7.68
N ASP A 48 -5.96 -7.53 7.79
CA ASP A 48 -6.72 -8.51 8.56
C ASP A 48 -6.36 -8.52 10.07
N GLY A 49 -5.37 -7.71 10.47
CA GLY A 49 -4.84 -7.66 11.83
C GLY A 49 -3.84 -8.78 12.17
N ILE A 50 -3.52 -9.65 11.22
CA ILE A 50 -2.58 -10.76 11.39
C ILE A 50 -1.16 -10.27 11.08
N ILE A 51 -0.19 -10.80 11.83
CA ILE A 51 1.22 -10.52 11.64
C ILE A 51 1.79 -11.50 10.62
N TYR A 52 2.31 -10.96 9.52
CA TYR A 52 2.99 -11.71 8.49
C TYR A 52 4.49 -11.42 8.50
N LYS A 53 5.25 -12.42 8.10
CA LYS A 53 6.68 -12.28 7.81
C LYS A 53 6.83 -12.04 6.32
N ALA A 54 7.56 -10.99 5.97
CA ALA A 54 7.86 -10.66 4.59
C ALA A 54 9.30 -10.21 4.46
N LYS A 55 9.88 -10.38 3.28
CA LYS A 55 11.18 -9.87 2.92
C LYS A 55 11.01 -8.51 2.29
N PHE A 56 11.63 -7.49 2.86
CA PHE A 56 11.65 -6.16 2.29
C PHE A 56 12.41 -6.17 0.95
N ILE A 57 11.83 -5.53 -0.05
CA ILE A 57 12.39 -5.41 -1.39
C ILE A 57 12.87 -3.98 -1.59
N ALA A 58 11.97 -3.01 -1.60
CA ALA A 58 12.32 -1.61 -1.87
C ALA A 58 11.31 -0.65 -1.24
N ALA A 59 11.69 0.63 -1.18
CA ALA A 59 10.80 1.72 -0.75
C ALA A 59 10.53 2.65 -1.92
N GLN A 60 9.27 2.80 -2.30
CA GLN A 60 8.84 3.62 -3.41
C GLN A 60 7.96 4.77 -2.92
N ILE A 61 8.35 6.00 -3.28
CA ILE A 61 7.53 7.19 -3.03
C ILE A 61 6.50 7.29 -4.15
N SER A 62 5.22 7.12 -3.81
CA SER A 62 4.10 7.23 -4.74
C SER A 62 3.28 8.47 -4.47
N GLN A 63 2.77 9.09 -5.53
CA GLN A 63 1.88 10.22 -5.41
C GLN A 63 0.47 9.73 -5.08
N ILE A 64 -0.05 10.16 -3.93
CA ILE A 64 -1.40 9.81 -3.46
C ILE A 64 -2.34 11.00 -3.61
N TYR A 65 -3.59 10.67 -3.91
CA TYR A 65 -4.67 11.62 -4.09
C TYR A 65 -5.75 11.28 -3.07
N GLN A 66 -6.18 12.30 -2.34
CA GLN A 66 -7.34 12.20 -1.47
C GLN A 66 -8.57 12.46 -2.35
N VAL A 67 -9.40 11.44 -2.50
CA VAL A 67 -10.69 11.53 -3.18
C VAL A 67 -11.79 11.68 -2.14
N GLU A 68 -12.75 12.55 -2.41
CA GLU A 68 -13.97 12.72 -1.62
C GLU A 68 -15.15 12.18 -2.42
N PHE A 69 -15.93 11.30 -1.80
CA PHE A 69 -17.12 10.68 -2.37
C PHE A 69 -18.36 11.52 -2.05
N GLU A 70 -19.47 11.26 -2.76
CA GLU A 70 -20.73 12.01 -2.61
C GLU A 70 -21.34 11.91 -1.20
N ASP A 71 -21.01 10.87 -0.45
CA ASP A 71 -21.43 10.67 0.95
C ASP A 71 -20.57 11.47 1.94
N GLY A 72 -19.56 12.22 1.47
CA GLY A 72 -18.58 12.95 2.26
C GLY A 72 -17.44 12.08 2.78
N SER A 73 -17.40 10.78 2.46
CA SER A 73 -16.30 9.89 2.81
C SER A 73 -15.05 10.26 2.01
N GLN A 74 -13.89 10.11 2.62
CA GLN A 74 -12.61 10.40 1.97
C GLN A 74 -11.73 9.15 1.91
N LEU A 75 -11.04 8.95 0.80
CA LEU A 75 -10.12 7.83 0.60
C LEU A 75 -8.82 8.31 -0.03
N MET A 76 -7.70 7.81 0.46
CA MET A 76 -6.39 8.05 -0.15
C MET A 76 -6.06 6.93 -1.14
N VAL A 77 -5.90 7.28 -2.41
CA VAL A 77 -5.66 6.33 -3.51
C VAL A 77 -4.45 6.72 -4.35
N LYS A 78 -3.81 5.72 -4.98
CA LYS A 78 -2.72 5.94 -5.93
C LYS A 78 -3.29 6.44 -7.27
N ARG A 79 -2.47 7.11 -8.08
CA ARG A 79 -2.88 7.58 -9.43
C ARG A 79 -3.49 6.48 -10.31
N GLY A 80 -2.98 5.24 -10.18
CA GLY A 80 -3.41 4.08 -10.96
C GLY A 80 -4.80 3.56 -10.63
N ASP A 81 -5.33 3.89 -9.44
CA ASP A 81 -6.68 3.52 -9.00
C ASP A 81 -7.72 4.61 -9.30
N ILE A 82 -7.29 5.75 -9.85
CA ILE A 82 -8.16 6.87 -10.21
C ILE A 82 -8.46 6.82 -11.70
N TYR A 83 -9.71 6.50 -12.02
CA TYR A 83 -10.23 6.46 -13.38
C TYR A 83 -11.00 7.75 -13.67
N THR A 84 -10.81 8.32 -14.85
CA THR A 84 -11.64 9.45 -15.31
C THR A 84 -13.05 8.97 -15.69
N LEU A 85 -14.03 9.89 -15.72
CA LEU A 85 -15.42 9.60 -16.11
C LEU A 85 -15.55 9.02 -17.53
N GLU A 86 -14.54 9.23 -18.38
CA GLU A 86 -14.49 8.76 -19.76
C GLU A 86 -13.77 7.41 -19.90
N GLU A 87 -13.13 6.91 -18.83
CA GLU A 87 -12.38 5.65 -18.83
C GLU A 87 -13.25 4.47 -18.39
N GLU A 88 -13.20 3.36 -19.14
CA GLU A 88 -13.92 2.15 -18.77
C GLU A 88 -13.37 1.54 -17.48
N LEU A 89 -14.22 1.48 -16.45
CA LEU A 89 -13.90 0.82 -15.19
C LEU A 89 -13.49 -0.65 -15.42
N PRO A 90 -12.39 -1.12 -14.78
CA PRO A 90 -11.95 -2.50 -14.92
C PRO A 90 -13.05 -3.48 -14.51
N LYS A 91 -13.14 -4.63 -15.19
CA LYS A 91 -14.17 -5.66 -14.97
C LYS A 91 -14.34 -6.10 -13.50
N ARG A 92 -13.29 -6.00 -12.68
CA ARG A 92 -13.33 -6.30 -11.23
C ARG A 92 -14.17 -5.32 -10.41
N VAL A 93 -14.31 -4.07 -10.85
CA VAL A 93 -15.12 -3.04 -10.19
C VAL A 93 -16.61 -3.23 -10.52
N LYS A 94 -16.93 -3.64 -11.76
CA LYS A 94 -18.31 -3.92 -12.19
C LYS A 94 -19.00 -5.06 -11.42
N SER A 95 -18.26 -6.00 -10.85
CA SER A 95 -18.83 -7.11 -10.06
C SER A 95 -19.05 -6.77 -8.58
N ARG A 96 -18.60 -5.62 -8.08
CA ARG A 96 -18.81 -5.20 -6.68
C ARG A 96 -19.76 -4.00 -6.52
N LEU A 97 -20.35 -3.52 -7.63
CA LEU A 97 -21.49 -2.60 -7.59
C LEU A 97 -22.78 -3.36 -7.26
#